data_AF-A0A1F3CNL0-F1
#
_entry.id   AF-A0A1F3CNL0-F1
#
_cell.length_a   1.000
_cell.length_b   1.000
_cell.length_c   1.000
_cell.angle_alpha   90.00
_cell.angle_beta   90.00
_cell.angle_gamma   90.00
#
_symmetry.space_group_name_H-M   'P 1'
#
loop_
_entity.id
_entity.type
_entity.pdbx_description
1 polymer ?
#
loop_
_entity_poly.entity_id
_entity_poly.type
_entity_poly.pdbx_seq_one_letter_code
_entity_poly.pdbx_strand_id
1 'polypeptide(L)'
;MGKKLSENEIKEILKAAFWDKEVDINLLYNSIIDKNNNFYPIDSTFLFSRILLSVKWHYLLKIVPKEKWIIMLDTTVIERLFPKSLKNKFYYARKILLQ
;
A
#
# COMPACT_ATOMS: atom_id res chain seq x y z
N MET A 1 -2.01 -11.67 -19.33
CA MET A 1 -2.31 -10.38 -18.66
C MET A 1 -3.42 -10.61 -17.65
N GLY A 2 -3.17 -10.41 -16.35
CA GLY A 2 -4.20 -10.62 -15.33
C GLY A 2 -5.30 -9.55 -15.38
N LYS A 3 -6.53 -9.91 -14.97
CA LYS A 3 -7.66 -8.97 -14.85
C LYS A 3 -7.25 -7.74 -14.04
N LYS A 4 -7.45 -6.54 -14.63
CA LYS A 4 -7.31 -5.23 -13.96
C LYS A 4 -8.46 -5.08 -12.96
N LEU A 5 -8.15 -4.63 -11.75
CA LEU A 5 -9.17 -4.36 -10.74
C LEU A 5 -9.94 -3.09 -11.11
N SER A 6 -11.25 -3.15 -10.99
CA SER A 6 -12.12 -1.97 -11.00
C SER A 6 -11.91 -1.13 -9.74
N GLU A 7 -12.25 0.14 -9.80
CA GLU A 7 -12.19 1.06 -8.65
C GLU A 7 -12.95 0.49 -7.43
N ASN A 8 -14.14 -0.07 -7.63
CA ASN A 8 -14.92 -0.68 -6.55
C ASN A 8 -14.20 -1.88 -5.92
N GLU A 9 -13.59 -2.77 -6.72
CA GLU A 9 -12.79 -3.88 -6.19
C GLU A 9 -11.61 -3.36 -5.34
N ILE A 10 -10.97 -2.26 -5.76
CA ILE A 10 -9.87 -1.64 -4.99
C ILE A 10 -10.39 -1.05 -3.68
N LYS A 11 -11.51 -0.31 -3.72
CA LYS A 11 -12.12 0.28 -2.53
C LYS A 11 -12.55 -0.78 -1.51
N GLU A 12 -13.10 -1.91 -1.94
CA GLU A 12 -13.44 -3.01 -1.03
C GLU A 12 -12.20 -3.61 -0.35
N ILE A 13 -11.09 -3.78 -1.10
CA ILE A 13 -9.82 -4.24 -0.52
C ILE A 13 -9.28 -3.24 0.51
N LEU A 14 -9.33 -1.94 0.20
CA LEU A 14 -8.88 -0.89 1.12
C LEU A 14 -9.78 -0.81 2.35
N LYS A 15 -11.10 -0.90 2.19
CA LYS A 15 -12.06 -0.92 3.29
C LYS A 15 -11.80 -2.09 4.23
N ALA A 16 -11.53 -3.28 3.68
CA ALA A 16 -11.14 -4.44 4.48
C ALA A 16 -9.81 -4.24 5.22
N ALA A 17 -8.85 -3.49 4.67
CA ALA A 17 -7.57 -3.21 5.33
C ALA A 17 -7.68 -2.21 6.51
N PHE A 18 -8.72 -1.37 6.48
CA PHE A 18 -8.98 -0.28 7.45
C PHE A 18 -10.31 -0.48 8.21
N TRP A 19 -10.80 -1.72 8.33
CA TRP A 19 -12.10 -2.03 8.94
C TRP A 19 -12.29 -1.50 10.38
N ASP A 20 -11.19 -1.29 11.09
CA ASP A 20 -11.09 -0.82 12.48
C ASP A 20 -10.85 0.69 12.60
N LYS A 21 -10.87 1.43 11.49
CA LYS A 21 -10.62 2.88 11.46
C LYS A 21 -11.71 3.58 10.67
N GLU A 22 -12.20 4.69 11.21
CA GLU A 22 -13.03 5.62 10.44
C GLU A 22 -12.15 6.41 9.48
N VAL A 23 -12.15 6.02 8.21
CA VAL A 23 -11.41 6.70 7.15
C VAL A 23 -12.29 6.83 5.91
N ASP A 24 -12.25 7.98 5.25
CA ASP A 24 -12.90 8.17 3.95
C ASP A 24 -12.21 7.29 2.89
N ILE A 25 -12.98 6.35 2.34
CA ILE A 25 -12.49 5.38 1.36
C ILE A 25 -12.06 6.02 0.04
N ASN A 26 -12.68 7.14 -0.35
CA ASN A 26 -12.29 7.88 -1.54
C ASN A 26 -10.95 8.58 -1.33
N LEU A 27 -10.72 9.14 -0.14
CA LEU A 27 -9.43 9.71 0.22
C LEU A 27 -8.32 8.64 0.27
N LEU A 28 -8.60 7.46 0.83
CA LEU A 28 -7.68 6.32 0.81
C LEU A 28 -7.35 5.89 -0.62
N TYR A 29 -8.36 5.70 -1.45
CA TYR A 29 -8.20 5.32 -2.85
C TYR A 29 -7.32 6.33 -3.61
N ASN A 30 -7.65 7.62 -3.50
CA ASN A 30 -6.89 8.68 -4.16
C ASN A 30 -5.45 8.77 -3.65
N SER A 31 -5.23 8.60 -2.35
CA SER A 31 -3.88 8.62 -1.76
C SER A 31 -2.97 7.49 -2.27
N ILE A 32 -3.57 6.36 -2.70
CA ILE A 32 -2.83 5.22 -3.26
C ILE A 32 -2.66 5.32 -4.77
N ILE A 33 -3.68 5.78 -5.50
CA ILE A 33 -3.68 5.81 -6.96
C ILE A 33 -3.02 7.07 -7.53
N ASP A 34 -3.00 8.19 -6.80
CA ASP A 34 -2.37 9.43 -7.28
C ASP A 34 -0.86 9.26 -7.45
N LYS A 35 -0.37 9.38 -8.69
CA LYS A 35 1.04 9.23 -9.04
C LYS A 35 1.91 10.38 -8.52
N ASN A 36 1.32 11.52 -8.18
CA ASN A 36 2.04 12.72 -7.77
C ASN A 36 2.51 12.68 -6.32
N ASN A 37 2.37 11.54 -5.62
CA ASN A 37 2.74 11.39 -4.22
C ASN A 37 2.04 12.40 -3.29
N ASN A 38 0.88 12.92 -3.69
CA ASN A 38 0.05 13.71 -2.79
C ASN A 38 -0.55 12.78 -1.75
N PHE A 39 -0.28 13.08 -0.49
CA PHE A 39 -0.92 12.44 0.65
C PHE A 39 -1.88 13.47 1.23
N TYR A 40 -3.16 13.36 0.83
CA TYR A 40 -4.25 13.99 1.56
C TYR A 40 -4.19 13.52 3.02
N PRO A 41 -4.55 14.35 4.01
CA PRO A 41 -3.87 14.56 5.31
C PRO A 41 -3.75 13.33 6.24
N ILE A 42 -3.26 12.22 5.70
CA ILE A 42 -3.09 10.92 6.32
C ILE A 42 -1.59 10.70 6.42
N ASP A 43 -1.12 10.26 7.59
CA ASP A 43 0.27 9.80 7.75
C ASP A 43 0.53 8.68 6.73
N SER A 44 1.33 9.00 5.70
CA SER A 44 1.68 8.08 4.62
C SER A 44 2.38 6.83 5.16
N THR A 45 3.15 6.97 6.25
CA THR A 45 3.83 5.85 6.90
C THR A 45 2.84 4.89 7.52
N PHE A 46 1.83 5.41 8.22
CA PHE A 46 0.73 4.61 8.77
C PHE A 46 -0.08 3.95 7.67
N LEU A 47 -0.48 4.71 6.64
CA LEU A 47 -1.23 4.23 5.48
C LEU A 47 -0.53 3.04 4.82
N PHE A 48 0.73 3.21 4.45
CA PHE A 48 1.47 2.18 3.72
C PHE A 48 1.82 0.98 4.59
N SER A 49 2.21 1.18 5.85
CA SER A 49 2.49 0.06 6.74
C SER A 49 1.23 -0.79 6.95
N ARG A 50 0.06 -0.16 7.13
CA ARG A 50 -1.22 -0.86 7.24
C ARG A 50 -1.55 -1.67 5.98
N ILE A 51 -1.37 -1.07 4.81
CA ILE A 51 -1.63 -1.74 3.54
C ILE A 51 -0.69 -2.94 3.34
N LEU A 52 0.61 -2.79 3.63
CA LEU A 52 1.58 -3.88 3.52
C LEU A 52 1.29 -5.04 4.49
N LEU A 53 0.69 -4.75 5.64
CA LEU A 53 0.28 -5.76 6.63
C LEU A 53 -0.99 -6.50 6.18
N SER A 54 -1.98 -5.77 5.67
CA SER A 54 -3.33 -6.31 5.49
C SER A 54 -3.62 -6.82 4.07
N VAL A 55 -2.93 -6.31 3.05
CA VAL A 55 -3.26 -6.59 1.64
C VAL A 55 -2.30 -7.63 1.05
N LYS A 56 -2.87 -8.65 0.38
CA LYS A 56 -2.07 -9.70 -0.26
C LYS A 56 -1.18 -9.10 -1.37
N TRP A 57 0.06 -9.60 -1.45
CA TRP A 57 1.09 -9.11 -2.39
C TRP A 57 0.62 -8.96 -3.85
N HIS A 58 -0.11 -9.94 -4.38
CA HIS A 58 -0.59 -9.90 -5.76
C HIS A 58 -1.65 -8.81 -6.00
N TYR A 59 -2.37 -8.34 -4.96
CA TYR A 59 -3.25 -7.18 -5.07
C TYR A 59 -2.45 -5.89 -5.02
N LEU A 60 -1.43 -5.80 -4.17
CA LEU A 60 -0.55 -4.63 -4.11
C LEU A 60 0.07 -4.32 -5.48
N LEU A 61 0.57 -5.34 -6.17
CA LEU A 61 1.13 -5.20 -7.53
C LEU A 61 0.12 -4.72 -8.58
N LYS A 62 -1.19 -4.89 -8.35
CA LYS A 62 -2.25 -4.44 -9.25
C LYS A 62 -2.80 -3.06 -8.91
N ILE A 63 -2.70 -2.67 -7.63
CA ILE A 63 -3.29 -1.44 -7.09
C ILE A 63 -2.27 -0.30 -7.09
N VAL A 64 -1.06 -0.55 -6.60
CA VAL A 64 -0.08 0.49 -6.30
C VAL A 64 0.69 0.89 -7.57
N PRO A 65 0.61 2.16 -8.00
CA PRO A 65 1.40 2.69 -9.12
C PRO A 65 2.90 2.54 -8.88
N LYS A 66 3.69 2.45 -9.97
CA LYS A 66 5.15 2.22 -9.88
C LYS A 66 5.84 3.27 -9.00
N GLU A 67 5.40 4.52 -9.12
CA GLU A 67 5.96 5.70 -8.46
C GLU A 67 5.81 5.65 -6.94
N LYS A 68 4.76 5.00 -6.44
CA LYS A 68 4.44 4.91 -5.01
C LYS A 68 5.28 3.89 -4.27
N TRP A 69 5.88 2.92 -4.97
CA TRP A 69 6.70 1.88 -4.34
C TRP A 69 7.93 2.42 -3.62
N ILE A 70 8.48 3.54 -4.08
CA ILE A 70 9.61 4.21 -3.43
C ILE A 70 9.24 4.61 -1.99
N ILE A 71 8.04 5.18 -1.82
CA ILE A 71 7.57 5.66 -0.52
C ILE A 71 7.01 4.50 0.31
N MET A 72 6.24 3.62 -0.33
CA MET A 72 5.64 2.47 0.34
C MET A 72 6.68 1.50 0.90
N LEU A 73 7.83 1.35 0.24
CA LEU A 73 8.94 0.50 0.70
C LEU A 73 10.05 1.32 1.38
N ASP A 74 9.77 2.55 1.81
CA ASP A 74 10.71 3.30 2.62
C ASP A 74 11.03 2.55 3.93
N THR A 75 12.24 2.75 4.44
CA THR A 75 12.71 2.08 5.67
C THR A 75 11.78 2.39 6.84
N THR A 76 11.27 3.62 6.97
CA THR A 76 10.35 4.00 8.05
C THR A 76 9.02 3.24 7.99
N VAL A 77 8.56 2.87 6.79
CA VAL A 77 7.37 2.04 6.60
C VAL A 77 7.66 0.58 6.93
N ILE A 78 8.72 0.01 6.36
CA ILE A 78 9.08 -1.41 6.54
C ILE A 78 9.37 -1.70 8.01
N GLU A 79 10.00 -0.78 8.74
CA GLU A 79 10.33 -0.97 10.14
C GLU A 79 9.09 -1.03 11.06
N ARG A 80 7.94 -0.53 10.62
CA ARG A 80 6.66 -0.69 11.34
C ARG A 80 6.01 -2.08 11.16
N LEU A 81 6.50 -2.91 10.24
CA LEU A 81 5.89 -4.19 9.93
C LEU A 81 6.27 -5.28 10.94
N PHE A 82 5.33 -6.15 11.26
CA PHE A 82 5.56 -7.34 12.07
C PHE A 82 4.82 -8.52 11.41
N PRO A 83 5.35 -9.76 11.46
CA PRO A 83 6.62 -10.20 12.08
C PRO A 83 7.89 -9.89 11.26
N LYS A 84 9.08 -10.18 11.81
CA LYS A 84 10.40 -9.96 11.15
C LYS A 84 10.48 -10.60 9.76
N SER A 85 9.84 -11.76 9.55
CA SER A 85 9.78 -12.41 8.24
C SER A 85 9.06 -11.53 7.20
N LEU A 86 8.05 -10.77 7.59
CA LEU A 86 7.36 -9.83 6.72
C LEU A 86 8.25 -8.62 6.38
N LYS A 87 9.00 -8.09 7.35
CA LYS A 87 10.02 -7.05 7.08
C LYS A 87 11.01 -7.53 6.02
N ASN A 88 11.60 -8.72 6.23
CA ASN A 88 12.57 -9.30 5.30
C ASN A 88 12.01 -9.45 3.88
N LYS A 89 10.75 -9.90 3.76
CA LYS A 89 10.05 -10.01 2.48
C LYS A 89 9.99 -8.66 1.76
N PHE A 90 9.65 -7.57 2.45
CA PHE A 90 9.54 -6.26 1.82
C PHE A 90 10.89 -5.58 1.59
N TYR A 91 11.91 -5.84 2.41
CA TYR A 91 13.29 -5.46 2.06
C TYR A 91 13.76 -6.12 0.77
N TYR A 92 13.43 -7.40 0.57
CA TYR A 92 13.74 -8.10 -0.67
C TYR A 92 12.95 -7.54 -1.86
N ALA A 93 11.64 -7.30 -1.68
CA ALA A 93 10.81 -6.68 -2.71
C ALA A 93 11.33 -5.30 -3.12
N ARG A 94 11.79 -4.48 -2.17
CA ARG A 94 12.43 -3.18 -2.41
C ARG A 94 13.66 -3.31 -3.30
N LYS A 95 14.53 -4.28 -3.00
CA LYS A 95 15.71 -4.56 -3.81
C LYS A 95 15.35 -4.94 -5.25
N ILE A 96 14.24 -5.63 -5.49
CA ILE A 96 13.85 -6.03 -6.86
C ILE A 96 13.15 -4.88 -7.61
N LEU A 97 12.20 -4.20 -6.95
CA LEU A 97 11.32 -3.25 -7.62
C LEU A 97 11.96 -1.89 -7.85
N LEU A 98 12.96 -1.52 -7.03
CA LEU A 98 13.64 -0.23 -7.08
C LEU A 98 15.11 -0.32 -7.54
N GLN A 99 15.46 -1.45 -8.19
CA GLN A 99 16.72 -1.56 -8.95
C GLN A 99 16.68 -0.66 -10.18
#